data_AF-A0AAN4WMK0-F1
#
_entry.id   AF-A0AAN4WMK0-F1
#
_cell.length_a   1.000
_cell.length_b   1.000
_cell.length_c   1.000
_cell.angle_alpha   90.00
_cell.angle_beta   90.00
_cell.angle_gamma   90.00
#
_symmetry.space_group_name_H-M   'P 1'
#
loop_
_entity.id
_entity.type
_entity.pdbx_description
1 polymer ?
#
loop_
_entity_poly.entity_id
_entity_poly.type
_entity_poly.pdbx_seq_one_letter_code
_entity_poly.pdbx_strand_id
1 'polypeptide(L)'
;MKSLPNNLFKNNRVSAFACACLILGLLLTPVAYIAIGSLSGFSAAFSLIALPPLALSLSFLLFRFFKKNTATESINIRHAIELTCWLLVFLFLFFVSNFTLLTTSERVGLFSTLFLVCTIVSIPLLAIRPSALIQRVNAWPQALVITVGLVLGLPAVILTAAYLLSSVASL
;
A
#
# COMPACT_ATOMS: atom_id res chain seq x y z
N MET A 1 -9.49 28.89 -28.71
CA MET A 1 -9.02 27.93 -27.69
C MET A 1 -8.43 26.72 -28.39
N LYS A 2 -7.12 26.48 -28.23
CA LYS A 2 -6.34 25.44 -28.91
C LYS A 2 -6.74 24.07 -28.33
N SER A 3 -7.28 23.17 -29.14
CA SER A 3 -7.57 21.80 -28.71
C SER A 3 -6.25 21.10 -28.36
N LEU A 4 -6.06 20.77 -27.08
CA LEU A 4 -4.92 19.97 -26.63
C LEU A 4 -4.97 18.58 -27.31
N PRO A 5 -3.86 18.11 -27.88
CA PRO A 5 -3.84 16.86 -28.63
C PRO A 5 -4.13 15.65 -27.73
N ASN A 6 -5.04 14.80 -28.22
CA ASN A 6 -5.53 13.52 -27.64
C ASN A 6 -4.45 12.45 -27.34
N ASN A 7 -3.16 12.78 -27.42
CA ASN A 7 -2.06 11.85 -27.23
C ASN A 7 -1.56 11.74 -25.77
N LEU A 8 -2.03 12.60 -24.86
CA LEU A 8 -1.71 12.48 -23.41
C LEU A 8 -2.34 11.25 -22.74
N PHE A 9 -3.41 10.68 -23.31
CA PHE A 9 -4.20 9.62 -22.68
C PHE A 9 -3.68 8.19 -22.94
N LYS A 10 -2.75 8.01 -23.88
CA LYS A 10 -2.22 6.66 -24.21
C LYS A 10 -1.14 6.19 -23.23
N ASN A 11 -0.51 7.11 -22.49
CA ASN A 11 0.59 6.82 -21.55
C ASN A 11 0.13 6.59 -20.09
N ASN A 12 -1.18 6.63 -19.82
CA ASN A 12 -1.72 6.57 -18.46
C ASN A 12 -1.73 5.16 -17.83
N ARG A 13 -1.51 4.12 -18.64
CA ARG A 13 -1.52 2.74 -18.15
C ARG A 13 -0.32 2.42 -17.26
N VAL A 14 0.85 2.98 -17.57
CA VAL A 14 2.08 2.73 -16.80
C VAL A 14 2.01 3.43 -15.45
N SER A 15 1.59 4.70 -15.43
CA SER A 15 1.41 5.45 -14.18
C SER A 15 0.30 4.84 -13.30
N ALA A 16 -0.82 4.42 -13.90
CA ALA A 16 -1.87 3.73 -13.17
C ALA A 16 -1.42 2.37 -12.62
N PHE A 17 -0.62 1.62 -13.39
CA PHE A 17 -0.03 0.36 -12.93
C PHE A 17 0.94 0.59 -11.77
N ALA A 18 1.84 1.57 -11.87
CA ALA A 18 2.78 1.91 -10.81
C ALA A 18 2.06 2.35 -9.53
N CYS A 19 1.03 3.19 -9.65
CA CYS A 19 0.21 3.61 -8.52
C CYS A 19 -0.56 2.44 -7.89
N ALA A 20 -1.12 1.54 -8.70
CA ALA A 20 -1.74 0.31 -8.21
C ALA A 20 -0.72 -0.60 -7.46
N CYS A 21 0.53 -0.68 -7.95
CA CYS A 21 1.60 -1.41 -7.27
C CYS A 21 1.93 -0.80 -5.90
N LEU A 22 1.96 0.54 -5.80
CA LEU A 22 2.18 1.24 -4.52
C LEU A 22 1.04 0.98 -3.55
N ILE A 23 -0.23 1.08 -3.99
CA ILE A 23 -1.39 0.82 -3.14
C ILE A 23 -1.38 -0.64 -2.65
N LEU A 24 -1.09 -1.58 -3.54
CA LEU A 24 -1.02 -2.99 -3.18
C LEU A 24 0.19 -3.30 -2.28
N GLY A 25 1.33 -2.65 -2.54
CA GLY A 25 2.51 -2.74 -1.69
C GLY A 25 2.21 -2.29 -0.27
N LEU A 26 1.54 -1.14 -0.11
CA LEU A 26 1.10 -0.62 1.18
C LEU A 26 0.15 -1.58 1.92
N LEU A 27 -0.74 -2.23 1.17
CA LEU A 27 -1.67 -3.23 1.71
C LEU A 27 -0.95 -4.50 2.18
N LEU A 28 0.17 -4.85 1.54
CA LEU A 28 0.97 -6.03 1.90
C LEU A 28 1.98 -5.74 3.03
N THR A 29 2.32 -4.47 3.29
CA THR A 29 3.27 -4.08 4.35
C THR A 29 2.92 -4.65 5.74
N PRO A 30 1.65 -4.62 6.23
CA PRO A 30 1.29 -5.27 7.49
C PRO A 30 1.61 -6.76 7.52
N VAL A 31 1.40 -7.47 6.40
CA VAL A 31 1.70 -8.91 6.29
C VAL A 31 3.20 -9.14 6.37
N ALA A 32 4.00 -8.28 5.74
CA ALA A 32 5.45 -8.35 5.83
C ALA A 32 5.95 -8.14 7.26
N TYR A 33 5.38 -7.16 7.99
CA TYR A 33 5.67 -6.95 9.41
C TYR A 33 5.40 -8.21 10.26
N ILE A 34 4.25 -8.84 10.04
CA ILE A 34 3.88 -10.10 10.70
C ILE A 34 4.89 -11.19 10.36
N ALA A 35 5.25 -11.32 9.08
CA ALA A 35 6.16 -12.36 8.59
C ALA A 35 7.58 -12.24 9.15
N ILE A 36 8.08 -11.02 9.38
CA ILE A 36 9.39 -10.78 10.03
C ILE A 36 9.32 -10.90 11.56
N GLY A 37 8.17 -11.28 12.12
CA GLY A 37 8.02 -11.52 13.55
C GLY A 37 7.83 -10.26 14.39
N SER A 38 7.42 -9.12 13.80
CA SER A 38 7.25 -7.86 14.57
C SER A 38 6.23 -7.97 15.71
N LEU A 39 5.35 -8.98 15.66
CA LEU A 39 4.36 -9.28 16.70
C LEU A 39 4.97 -9.88 17.96
N SER A 40 6.19 -10.43 17.93
CA SER A 40 6.83 -11.02 19.12
C SER A 40 7.09 -10.00 20.22
N GLY A 41 7.13 -8.71 19.88
CA GLY A 41 7.19 -7.63 20.86
C GLY A 41 5.88 -7.40 21.62
N PHE A 42 4.74 -7.77 21.04
CA PHE A 42 3.43 -7.47 21.63
C PHE A 42 2.93 -8.61 22.53
N SER A 43 2.02 -8.28 23.44
CA SER A 43 1.34 -9.29 24.24
C SER A 43 0.48 -10.23 23.37
N ALA A 44 0.30 -11.47 23.82
CA ALA A 44 -0.58 -12.43 23.14
C ALA A 44 -2.02 -11.90 23.02
N ALA A 45 -2.49 -11.16 24.03
CA ALA A 45 -3.81 -10.53 24.02
C ALA A 45 -3.94 -9.48 22.91
N PHE A 46 -2.92 -8.63 22.69
CA PHE A 46 -2.93 -7.67 21.58
C PHE A 46 -3.03 -8.40 20.24
N SER A 47 -2.23 -9.44 20.04
CA SER A 47 -2.24 -10.22 18.80
C SER A 47 -3.59 -10.88 18.53
N LEU A 48 -4.21 -11.48 19.55
CA LEU A 48 -5.53 -12.11 19.45
C LEU A 48 -6.65 -11.11 19.11
N ILE A 49 -6.55 -9.87 19.58
CA ILE A 49 -7.56 -8.83 19.34
C ILE A 49 -7.32 -8.12 18.01
N ALA A 50 -6.06 -7.83 17.66
CA ALA A 50 -5.70 -7.02 16.51
C ALA A 50 -5.62 -7.81 15.19
N LEU A 51 -5.20 -9.09 15.23
CA LEU A 51 -5.03 -9.89 14.02
C LEU A 51 -6.34 -10.23 13.31
N PRO A 52 -7.42 -10.67 13.98
CA PRO A 52 -8.68 -10.98 13.29
C PRO A 52 -9.26 -9.80 12.48
N PRO A 53 -9.42 -8.57 13.02
CA PRO A 53 -9.95 -7.46 12.25
C PRO A 53 -8.99 -7.01 11.13
N LEU A 54 -7.68 -7.12 11.33
CA LEU A 54 -6.70 -6.88 10.27
C LEU A 54 -6.84 -7.90 9.14
N ALA A 55 -6.87 -9.20 9.47
CA ALA A 55 -6.99 -10.27 8.49
C ALA A 55 -8.30 -10.15 7.68
N LEU A 56 -9.41 -9.82 8.33
CA LEU A 56 -10.69 -9.55 7.66
C LEU A 56 -10.58 -8.33 6.73
N SER A 57 -9.95 -7.25 7.19
CA SER A 57 -9.78 -6.02 6.40
C SER A 57 -8.90 -6.25 5.17
N LEU A 58 -7.76 -6.94 5.33
CA LEU A 58 -6.86 -7.30 4.25
C LEU A 58 -7.56 -8.22 3.24
N SER A 59 -8.24 -9.25 3.73
CA SER A 59 -8.98 -10.20 2.88
C SER A 59 -10.07 -9.49 2.08
N PHE A 60 -10.83 -8.59 2.73
CA PHE A 60 -11.87 -7.80 2.07
C PHE A 60 -11.30 -6.87 0.98
N LEU A 61 -10.23 -6.12 1.30
CA LEU A 61 -9.59 -5.19 0.36
C LEU A 61 -8.97 -5.94 -0.83
N LEU A 62 -8.22 -7.03 -0.57
CA LEU A 62 -7.65 -7.87 -1.62
C LEU A 62 -8.76 -8.48 -2.50
N PHE A 63 -9.79 -9.06 -1.89
CA PHE A 63 -10.92 -9.60 -2.62
C PHE A 63 -11.56 -8.53 -3.52
N ARG A 64 -11.77 -7.32 -3.01
CA ARG A 64 -12.35 -6.21 -3.77
C ARG A 64 -11.44 -5.72 -4.91
N PHE A 65 -10.12 -5.73 -4.71
CA PHE A 65 -9.15 -5.30 -5.73
C PHE A 65 -8.96 -6.33 -6.84
N PHE A 66 -9.06 -7.63 -6.54
CA PHE A 66 -8.90 -8.70 -7.52
C PHE A 66 -10.22 -9.24 -8.11
N LYS A 67 -11.37 -8.98 -7.49
CA LYS A 67 -12.66 -9.43 -8.02
C LYS A 67 -13.06 -8.62 -9.25
N LYS A 68 -13.45 -9.33 -10.31
CA LYS A 68 -14.00 -8.74 -11.55
C LYS A 68 -15.23 -7.90 -11.22
N ASN A 69 -15.28 -6.68 -11.77
CA ASN A 69 -16.30 -5.67 -11.45
C ASN A 69 -17.71 -6.19 -11.79
N THR A 70 -18.43 -6.72 -10.80
CA THR A 70 -19.85 -7.07 -10.93
C THR A 70 -20.66 -5.84 -10.58
N ALA A 71 -21.36 -5.29 -11.57
CA ALA A 71 -22.30 -4.19 -11.40
C ALA A 71 -23.46 -4.65 -10.52
N THR A 72 -23.43 -4.36 -9.22
CA THR A 72 -24.60 -4.52 -8.34
C THR A 72 -24.40 -3.83 -6.99
N GLU A 73 -25.30 -2.87 -6.71
CA GLU A 73 -25.80 -2.38 -5.42
C GLU A 73 -24.98 -1.41 -4.53
N SER A 74 -25.76 -0.40 -4.05
CA SER A 74 -25.50 0.71 -3.12
C SER A 74 -24.03 1.12 -2.91
N ILE A 75 -23.61 2.08 -3.74
CA ILE A 75 -22.27 2.68 -3.77
C ILE A 75 -21.81 3.17 -2.37
N ASN A 76 -22.71 3.63 -1.50
CA ASN A 76 -22.35 4.32 -0.26
C ASN A 76 -21.81 3.39 0.85
N ILE A 77 -22.52 2.31 1.18
CA ILE A 77 -22.14 1.41 2.30
C ILE A 77 -20.82 0.71 1.98
N ARG A 78 -20.65 0.31 0.71
CA ARG A 78 -19.44 -0.38 0.25
C ARG A 78 -18.18 0.49 0.28
N HIS A 79 -18.30 1.80 0.13
CA HIS A 79 -17.17 2.71 0.30
C HIS A 79 -16.89 3.01 1.77
N ALA A 80 -17.92 3.12 2.61
CA ALA A 80 -17.75 3.24 4.05
C ALA A 80 -16.96 2.04 4.63
N ILE A 81 -17.32 0.81 4.25
CA ILE A 81 -16.58 -0.40 4.68
C ILE A 81 -15.14 -0.38 4.19
N GLU A 82 -14.90 0.00 2.92
CA GLU A 82 -13.55 0.11 2.36
C GLU A 82 -12.69 1.12 3.14
N LEU A 83 -13.26 2.28 3.48
CA LEU A 83 -12.59 3.31 4.27
C LEU A 83 -12.29 2.80 5.70
N THR A 84 -13.23 2.11 6.33
CA THR A 84 -13.02 1.49 7.66
C THR A 84 -11.91 0.44 7.61
N CYS A 85 -11.87 -0.41 6.58
CA CYS A 85 -10.79 -1.40 6.41
C CYS A 85 -9.43 -0.72 6.22
N TRP A 86 -9.35 0.35 5.43
CA TRP A 86 -8.11 1.13 5.29
C TRP A 86 -7.69 1.76 6.62
N LEU A 87 -8.64 2.32 7.37
CA LEU A 87 -8.37 2.90 8.69
C LEU A 87 -7.80 1.85 9.65
N LEU A 88 -8.34 0.63 9.66
CA LEU A 88 -7.80 -0.48 10.46
C LEU A 88 -6.37 -0.88 10.03
N VAL A 89 -6.09 -0.93 8.73
CA VAL A 89 -4.74 -1.19 8.21
C VAL A 89 -3.76 -0.10 8.66
N PHE A 90 -4.13 1.17 8.54
CA PHE A 90 -3.29 2.29 8.99
C PHE A 90 -3.09 2.29 10.50
N LEU A 91 -4.14 2.01 11.27
CA LEU A 91 -4.06 1.90 12.73
C LEU A 91 -3.08 0.80 13.14
N PHE A 92 -3.16 -0.38 12.50
CA PHE A 92 -2.23 -1.47 12.76
C PHE A 92 -0.79 -1.10 12.42
N LEU A 93 -0.55 -0.53 11.24
CA LEU A 93 0.79 -0.06 10.85
C LEU A 93 1.35 0.99 11.82
N PHE A 94 0.50 1.88 12.32
CA PHE A 94 0.88 2.86 13.33
C PHE A 94 1.33 2.16 14.63
N PHE A 95 0.56 1.21 15.15
CA PHE A 95 0.95 0.50 16.38
C PHE A 95 2.19 -0.36 16.20
N VAL A 96 2.28 -1.13 15.12
CA VAL A 96 3.42 -2.03 14.85
C VAL A 96 4.70 -1.25 14.55
N SER A 97 4.60 -0.12 13.85
CA SER A 97 5.72 0.79 13.71
C SER A 97 6.12 1.34 15.08
N ASN A 98 5.17 1.92 15.85
CA ASN A 98 5.19 2.20 17.31
C ASN A 98 6.26 1.50 18.16
N PHE A 99 6.18 0.17 18.14
CA PHE A 99 6.58 -0.64 19.28
C PHE A 99 8.04 -1.11 19.23
N THR A 100 8.69 -0.99 18.09
CA THR A 100 10.10 -1.38 17.97
C THR A 100 10.97 -0.43 18.79
N LEU A 101 11.88 -0.95 19.63
CA LEU A 101 12.94 -0.22 20.38
C LEU A 101 13.90 0.59 19.48
N LEU A 102 13.60 0.64 18.20
CA LEU A 102 14.30 1.37 17.15
C LEU A 102 14.08 2.87 17.33
N THR A 103 15.11 3.64 17.01
CA THR A 103 15.01 5.09 16.89
C THR A 103 13.99 5.49 15.82
N THR A 104 13.40 6.68 15.92
CA THR A 104 12.40 7.16 14.95
C THR A 104 12.88 7.05 13.50
N SER A 105 14.18 7.26 13.24
CA SER A 105 14.80 7.11 11.92
C SER A 105 14.83 5.65 11.43
N GLU A 106 15.21 4.70 12.28
CA GLU A 106 15.24 3.28 11.92
C GLU A 106 13.83 2.73 11.69
N ARG A 107 12.84 3.20 12.45
CA ARG A 107 11.44 2.81 12.31
C ARG A 107 10.87 3.21 10.95
N VAL A 108 11.15 4.44 10.53
CA VAL A 108 10.74 4.97 9.22
C VAL A 108 11.53 4.27 8.09
N GLY A 109 12.83 4.03 8.28
CA GLY A 109 13.66 3.30 7.33
C GLY A 109 13.19 1.87 7.09
N LEU A 110 12.87 1.12 8.16
CA LEU A 110 12.34 -0.23 8.09
C LEU A 110 10.97 -0.27 7.40
N PHE A 111 10.05 0.62 7.79
CA PHE A 111 8.74 0.75 7.16
C PHE A 111 8.87 0.97 5.66
N SER A 112 9.72 1.93 5.28
CA SER A 112 9.96 2.31 3.91
C SER A 112 10.57 1.17 3.09
N THR A 113 11.52 0.44 3.68
CA THR A 113 12.16 -0.73 3.04
C THR A 113 11.13 -1.84 2.79
N LEU A 114 10.34 -2.20 3.82
CA LEU A 114 9.29 -3.22 3.68
C LEU A 114 8.24 -2.79 2.65
N PHE A 115 7.82 -1.53 2.69
CA PHE A 115 6.89 -0.97 1.72
C PHE A 115 7.40 -1.07 0.28
N LEU A 116 8.68 -0.73 0.02
CA LEU A 116 9.27 -0.87 -1.31
C LEU A 116 9.38 -2.33 -1.74
N VAL A 117 9.80 -3.23 -0.85
CA VAL A 117 9.88 -4.67 -1.14
C VAL A 117 8.49 -5.20 -1.50
N CYS A 118 7.47 -4.88 -0.70
CA CYS A 118 6.08 -5.23 -0.99
C CYS A 118 5.58 -4.62 -2.30
N THR A 119 6.01 -3.40 -2.64
CA THR A 119 5.71 -2.77 -3.94
C THR A 119 6.37 -3.50 -5.10
N ILE A 120 7.60 -4.00 -4.95
CA ILE A 120 8.27 -4.80 -5.98
C ILE A 120 7.57 -6.15 -6.16
N VAL A 121 7.19 -6.80 -5.05
CA VAL A 121 6.43 -8.06 -5.05
C VAL A 121 5.02 -7.88 -5.65
N SER A 122 4.43 -6.69 -5.56
CA SER A 122 3.12 -6.41 -6.12
C SER A 122 3.13 -6.33 -7.66
N ILE A 123 4.28 -6.08 -8.29
CA ILE A 123 4.44 -6.05 -9.75
C ILE A 123 4.04 -7.39 -10.40
N PRO A 124 4.65 -8.54 -10.07
CA PRO A 124 4.26 -9.82 -10.67
C PRO A 124 2.81 -10.20 -10.33
N LEU A 125 2.33 -9.88 -9.11
CA LEU A 125 0.95 -10.13 -8.70
C LEU A 125 -0.07 -9.42 -9.61
N LEU A 126 0.19 -8.15 -9.93
CA LEU A 126 -0.67 -7.34 -10.79
C LEU A 126 -0.44 -7.60 -12.29
N ALA A 127 0.75 -8.06 -12.68
CA ALA A 127 1.03 -8.46 -14.06
C ALA A 127 0.30 -9.76 -14.45
N ILE A 128 0.20 -10.72 -13.53
CA ILE A 128 -0.41 -12.03 -13.80
C ILE A 128 -1.94 -11.96 -13.77
N ARG A 129 -2.52 -11.18 -12.84
CA ARG A 129 -3.98 -11.12 -12.66
C ARG A 129 -4.57 -9.79 -13.11
N PRO A 130 -5.58 -9.78 -14.01
CA PRO A 130 -6.32 -8.57 -14.32
C PRO A 130 -7.03 -8.08 -13.05
N SER A 131 -6.61 -6.92 -12.56
CA SER A 131 -7.05 -6.35 -11.28
C SER A 131 -8.04 -5.21 -11.50
N ALA A 132 -9.12 -5.20 -10.72
CA ALA A 132 -10.06 -4.08 -10.67
C ALA A 132 -9.39 -2.81 -10.11
N LEU A 133 -8.31 -2.95 -9.33
CA LEU A 133 -7.52 -1.83 -8.83
C LEU A 133 -6.90 -1.02 -9.98
N ILE A 134 -6.27 -1.68 -10.96
CA ILE A 134 -5.67 -1.00 -12.12
C ILE A 134 -6.74 -0.24 -12.90
N GLN A 135 -7.92 -0.86 -13.10
CA GLN A 135 -9.04 -0.22 -13.80
C GLN A 135 -9.55 1.02 -13.05
N ARG A 136 -9.66 0.94 -11.72
CA ARG A 136 -10.09 2.07 -10.87
C ARG A 136 -9.08 3.21 -10.91
N VAL A 137 -7.79 2.91 -10.73
CA VAL A 137 -6.73 3.93 -10.78
C VAL A 137 -6.63 4.56 -12.17
N ASN A 138 -6.84 3.78 -13.23
CA ASN A 138 -6.85 4.31 -14.60
C ASN A 138 -8.06 5.22 -14.88
N ALA A 139 -9.12 5.15 -14.07
CA ALA A 139 -10.26 6.07 -14.13
C ALA A 139 -10.03 7.36 -13.33
N TRP A 140 -8.96 7.46 -12.53
CA TRP A 140 -8.65 8.68 -11.78
C TRP A 140 -8.06 9.77 -12.69
N PRO A 141 -8.25 11.05 -12.33
CA PRO A 141 -7.56 12.14 -13.02
C PRO A 141 -6.05 11.95 -12.88
N GLN A 142 -5.33 12.15 -13.98
CA GLN A 142 -3.88 11.90 -14.06
C GLN A 142 -3.09 12.66 -12.98
N ALA A 143 -3.53 13.87 -12.64
CA ALA A 143 -2.92 14.66 -11.56
C ALA A 143 -2.94 13.89 -10.23
N LEU A 144 -4.04 13.22 -9.87
CA LEU A 144 -4.10 12.43 -8.63
C LEU A 144 -3.18 11.21 -8.70
N VAL A 145 -3.12 10.51 -9.84
CA VAL A 145 -2.24 9.35 -10.01
C VAL A 145 -0.77 9.73 -9.82
N ILE A 146 -0.36 10.85 -10.42
CA ILE A 146 1.01 11.39 -10.29
C ILE A 146 1.26 11.85 -8.87
N THR A 147 0.34 12.61 -8.27
CA THR A 147 0.49 13.10 -6.89
C THR A 147 0.62 11.95 -5.90
N VAL A 148 -0.23 10.92 -5.99
CA VAL A 148 -0.13 9.74 -5.12
C VAL A 148 1.19 9.01 -5.36
N GLY A 149 1.60 8.84 -6.62
CA GLY A 149 2.89 8.24 -6.96
C GLY A 149 4.09 9.00 -6.38
N LEU A 150 4.07 10.34 -6.44
CA LEU A 150 5.14 11.18 -5.90
C LEU A 150 5.13 11.21 -4.38
N VAL A 151 3.96 11.37 -3.75
CA VAL A 151 3.81 11.48 -2.29
C VAL A 151 4.13 10.17 -1.60
N LEU A 152 3.80 9.01 -2.19
CA LEU A 152 4.10 7.71 -1.60
C LEU A 152 5.47 7.17 -2.05
N GLY A 153 5.76 7.26 -3.35
CA GLY A 153 6.94 6.64 -3.94
C GLY A 153 8.24 7.39 -3.65
N LEU A 154 8.25 8.72 -3.83
CA LEU A 154 9.50 9.49 -3.71
C LEU A 154 10.05 9.48 -2.28
N PRO A 155 9.24 9.76 -1.22
CA PRO A 155 9.73 9.64 0.15
C PRO A 155 10.19 8.23 0.48
N ALA A 156 9.47 7.19 0.02
CA ALA A 156 9.87 5.82 0.28
C ALA A 156 11.24 5.48 -0.32
N VAL A 157 11.53 5.92 -1.55
CA VAL A 157 12.85 5.69 -2.15
C VAL A 157 13.94 6.45 -1.39
N ILE A 158 13.72 7.73 -1.08
CA ILE A 158 14.69 8.57 -0.38
C ILE A 158 14.98 8.02 1.03
N LEU A 159 13.93 7.69 1.80
CA LEU A 159 14.06 7.20 3.17
C LEU A 159 14.74 5.82 3.21
N THR A 160 14.43 4.94 2.25
CA THR A 160 15.10 3.64 2.15
C THR A 160 16.58 3.81 1.79
N ALA A 161 16.90 4.67 0.83
CA ALA A 161 18.29 4.93 0.45
C ALA A 161 19.09 5.54 1.61
N ALA A 162 18.52 6.52 2.32
CA ALA A 162 19.12 7.12 3.51
C ALA A 162 19.36 6.08 4.61
N TYR A 163 18.37 5.21 4.85
CA TYR A 163 18.46 4.13 5.84
C TYR A 163 19.57 3.13 5.49
N LEU A 164 19.60 2.63 4.26
CA LEU A 164 20.62 1.68 3.79
C LEU A 164 22.03 2.28 3.83
N LEU A 165 22.20 3.56 3.48
CA LEU A 165 23.49 4.23 3.59
C LEU A 165 23.93 4.40 5.05
N SER A 166 22.99 4.75 5.94
CA SER A 166 23.30 4.90 7.37
C SER A 166 23.68 3.58 8.04
N SER A 167 23.03 2.47 7.67
CA SER A 167 23.34 1.16 8.24
C SER A 167 24.67 0.59 7.74
N VAL A 168 25.01 0.83 6.47
CA VAL A 168 26.32 0.46 5.91
C VAL A 168 27.46 1.27 6.54
N ALA A 169 27.23 2.56 6.84
CA ALA A 169 28.25 3.40 7.46
C ALA A 169 28.53 3.05 8.94
N SER A 170 27.63 2.30 9.59
CA SER A 170 27.78 1.84 10.98
C SER A 170 28.41 0.45 11.14
N LEU A 171 28.73 -0.23 10.03
CA LEU A 171 29.41 -1.53 9.96
C LEU A 171 30.92 -1.35 9.81
#